data_AF-A0A4V1ZRH4-F1
#
_entry.id   AF-A0A4V1ZRH4-F1
#
_cell.length_a   1.000
_cell.length_b   1.000
_cell.length_c   1.000
_cell.angle_alpha   90.00
_cell.angle_beta   90.00
_cell.angle_gamma   90.00
#
_symmetry.space_group_name_H-M   'P 1'
#
loop_
_entity.id
_entity.type
_entity.pdbx_description
1 polymer ?
#
loop_
_entity_poly.entity_id
_entity_poly.type
_entity_poly.pdbx_seq_one_letter_code
_entity_poly.pdbx_strand_id
1 'polypeptide(L)'
;PLGVDTNEGGVSAITDWNLGFATLTSVSAWRFWNWDAENDRDYTGLPVQLSQHIPSRQDQYSQELRLASNGTGPISWVAGLYGFRQKLVGRPISIYGPAAARYLIGTTTGAANTPVPSNLLDGYGQDGRTDFRSLSYAAFGEVNWRIVPTVTATVGLRYTQEDKDGYYTTTVSGGPVTTSTALINARLGVLRPQSYEAHDSDGSLSGRGNIAWQATDNTMAYASYARGFKSGGINMSGLPLDNSNRPVLATAVVRPERNETYEIGIKNTLFDRRLIFNLDGFYTKVRDFQATVVENSLTQTVQLRGYLSNIPEVTVKGIEADITAIILPGLSTRTSFAYSDGEYSNYPAGPCPLEV
;
A
#
# COMPACT_ATOMS: atom_id res chain seq x y z
N PRO A 1 -28.87 -12.74 -1.08
CA PRO A 1 -28.58 -11.36 -1.51
C PRO A 1 -27.27 -10.93 -0.86
N LEU A 2 -26.28 -10.59 -1.69
CA LEU A 2 -25.03 -10.00 -1.22
C LEU A 2 -25.34 -8.72 -0.44
N GLY A 3 -24.62 -8.49 0.64
CA GLY A 3 -24.85 -7.37 1.55
C GLY A 3 -23.55 -6.69 1.96
N VAL A 4 -23.68 -5.44 2.40
CA VAL A 4 -22.58 -4.65 2.96
C VAL A 4 -23.03 -4.12 4.31
N ASP A 5 -22.31 -4.49 5.37
CA ASP A 5 -22.46 -3.99 6.73
C ASP A 5 -21.11 -3.41 7.18
N THR A 6 -21.03 -2.09 7.24
CA THR A 6 -19.81 -1.39 7.59
C THR A 6 -20.12 -0.27 8.57
N ASN A 7 -19.26 -0.10 9.57
CA ASN A 7 -19.29 1.08 10.42
C ASN A 7 -17.87 1.43 10.89
N GLU A 8 -17.67 2.72 11.14
CA GLU A 8 -16.41 3.23 11.65
C GLU A 8 -16.67 4.34 12.65
N GLY A 9 -15.69 4.60 13.49
CA GLY A 9 -15.79 5.63 14.50
C GLY A 9 -14.46 5.87 15.19
N GLY A 10 -14.47 6.82 16.11
CA GLY A 10 -13.28 7.12 16.90
C GLY A 10 -13.45 8.39 17.72
N VAL A 11 -12.44 8.65 18.54
CA VAL A 11 -12.31 9.84 19.37
C VAL A 11 -10.87 10.33 19.28
N SER A 12 -10.70 11.65 19.21
CA SER A 12 -9.39 12.29 19.27
C SER A 12 -9.40 13.45 20.27
N ALA A 13 -8.32 13.60 21.01
CA ALA A 13 -8.05 14.74 21.87
C ALA A 13 -6.78 15.45 21.38
N ILE A 14 -6.88 16.77 21.21
CA ILE A 14 -5.77 17.63 20.84
C ILE A 14 -5.59 18.64 21.97
N THR A 15 -4.36 18.77 22.46
CA THR A 15 -4.00 19.75 23.49
C THR A 15 -2.80 20.54 23.02
N ASP A 16 -2.93 21.86 22.99
CA ASP A 16 -1.85 22.78 22.66
C ASP A 16 -1.45 23.58 23.90
N TRP A 17 -0.15 23.58 24.21
CA TRP A 17 0.42 24.29 25.33
C TRP A 17 1.48 25.27 24.84
N ASN A 18 1.22 26.57 24.99
CA ASN A 18 2.19 27.60 24.64
C ASN A 18 3.21 27.78 25.77
N LEU A 19 4.48 27.49 25.50
CA LEU A 19 5.62 27.62 26.44
C LEU A 19 6.37 28.94 26.27
N GLY A 20 5.82 29.89 25.50
CA GLY A 20 6.48 31.13 25.10
C GLY A 20 7.40 30.92 23.89
N PHE A 21 8.52 30.21 24.08
CA PHE A 21 9.50 29.97 23.02
C PHE A 21 9.05 28.92 21.98
N ALA A 22 8.15 28.03 22.37
CA ALA A 22 7.62 26.95 21.55
C ALA A 22 6.19 26.57 21.98
N THR A 23 5.47 25.88 21.11
CA THR A 23 4.16 25.28 21.41
C THR A 23 4.31 23.76 21.44
N LEU A 24 3.91 23.15 22.55
CA LEU A 24 3.79 21.70 22.71
C LEU A 24 2.38 21.27 22.33
N THR A 25 2.26 20.49 21.26
CA THR A 25 1.02 19.84 20.83
C THR A 25 1.05 18.37 21.24
N SER A 26 -0.02 17.88 21.88
CA SER A 26 -0.30 16.47 22.09
C SER A 26 -1.54 16.07 21.31
N VAL A 27 -1.45 15.01 20.50
CA VAL A 27 -2.58 14.44 19.78
C VAL A 27 -2.73 12.98 20.18
N SER A 28 -3.85 12.66 20.83
CA SER A 28 -4.21 11.28 21.19
C SER A 28 -5.42 10.87 20.36
N ALA A 29 -5.41 9.70 19.75
CA ALA A 29 -6.57 9.22 19.00
C ALA A 29 -6.78 7.72 19.16
N TRP A 30 -8.05 7.32 19.18
CA TRP A 30 -8.49 5.96 18.99
C TRP A 30 -9.51 5.94 17.84
N ARG A 31 -9.37 4.97 16.94
CA ARG A 31 -10.35 4.74 15.87
C ARG A 31 -10.61 3.26 15.72
N PHE A 32 -11.79 2.94 15.21
CA PHE A 32 -12.16 1.60 14.81
C PHE A 32 -12.81 1.57 13.44
N TRP A 33 -12.77 0.39 12.84
CA TRP A 33 -13.44 0.08 11.58
C TRP A 33 -13.96 -1.36 11.64
N ASN A 34 -15.24 -1.53 11.34
CA ASN A 34 -15.84 -2.82 11.02
C ASN A 34 -16.18 -2.83 9.53
N TRP A 35 -15.83 -3.93 8.89
CA TRP A 35 -16.07 -4.12 7.47
C TRP A 35 -16.58 -5.51 7.21
N ASP A 36 -17.79 -5.60 6.67
CA ASP A 36 -18.30 -6.81 6.06
C ASP A 36 -18.95 -6.45 4.73
N ALA A 37 -18.35 -6.90 3.64
CA ALA A 37 -18.89 -6.69 2.30
C ALA A 37 -18.84 -8.02 1.56
N GLU A 38 -20.00 -8.63 1.41
CA GLU A 38 -20.23 -9.85 0.64
C GLU A 38 -20.29 -9.50 -0.84
N ASN A 39 -19.38 -10.07 -1.62
CA ASN A 39 -19.23 -9.79 -3.04
C ASN A 39 -19.38 -11.06 -3.86
N ASP A 40 -19.89 -10.88 -5.07
CA ASP A 40 -19.63 -11.77 -6.19
C ASP A 40 -18.30 -11.29 -6.81
N ARG A 41 -17.30 -12.18 -6.81
CA ARG A 41 -15.93 -11.90 -7.27
C ARG A 41 -15.62 -12.50 -8.64
N ASP A 42 -16.60 -13.12 -9.30
CA ASP A 42 -16.40 -13.68 -10.62
C ASP A 42 -16.76 -12.68 -11.75
N TYR A 43 -17.48 -11.61 -11.43
CA TYR A 43 -17.89 -10.53 -12.37
C TYR A 43 -18.73 -11.05 -13.56
N THR A 44 -19.37 -12.20 -13.41
CA THR A 44 -20.25 -12.79 -14.42
C THR A 44 -21.69 -12.87 -13.90
N GLY A 45 -22.63 -13.24 -14.78
CA GLY A 45 -23.98 -13.62 -14.35
C GLY A 45 -24.12 -15.09 -13.95
N LEU A 46 -23.02 -15.85 -13.97
CA LEU A 46 -23.02 -17.28 -13.64
C LEU A 46 -22.89 -17.46 -12.12
N PRO A 47 -23.52 -18.49 -11.53
CA PRO A 47 -23.36 -18.78 -10.10
C PRO A 47 -22.02 -19.50 -9.86
N VAL A 48 -20.90 -18.82 -10.09
CA VAL A 48 -19.55 -19.33 -9.85
C VAL A 48 -19.18 -19.07 -8.39
N GLN A 49 -19.08 -17.82 -7.95
CA GLN A 49 -18.76 -17.49 -6.55
C GLN A 49 -19.98 -16.87 -5.86
N LEU A 50 -20.66 -17.68 -5.04
CA LEU A 50 -21.91 -17.28 -4.38
C LEU A 50 -21.68 -16.25 -3.28
N SER A 51 -20.53 -16.32 -2.63
CA SER A 51 -20.16 -15.45 -1.52
C SER A 51 -18.65 -15.30 -1.45
N GLN A 52 -18.18 -14.07 -1.29
CA GLN A 52 -16.82 -13.76 -0.92
C GLN A 52 -16.78 -12.52 -0.03
N HIS A 53 -16.22 -12.67 1.15
CA HIS A 53 -16.00 -11.55 2.06
C HIS A 53 -14.91 -11.86 3.08
N ILE A 54 -14.44 -10.80 3.73
CA ILE A 54 -13.55 -10.88 4.87
C ILE A 54 -14.11 -9.95 5.95
N PRO A 55 -15.17 -10.36 6.69
CA PRO A 55 -15.61 -9.64 7.87
C PRO A 55 -14.41 -9.30 8.75
N SER A 56 -14.19 -8.02 8.99
CA SER A 56 -12.98 -7.49 9.60
C SER A 56 -13.30 -6.47 10.68
N ARG A 57 -12.58 -6.55 11.79
CA ARG A 57 -12.54 -5.57 12.87
C ARG A 57 -11.13 -5.03 13.00
N GLN A 58 -10.99 -3.71 12.91
CA GLN A 58 -9.76 -3.00 13.19
C GLN A 58 -9.94 -2.07 14.38
N ASP A 59 -8.96 -2.06 15.26
CA ASP A 59 -8.79 -1.07 16.32
C ASP A 59 -7.40 -0.44 16.20
N GLN A 60 -7.31 0.89 16.26
CA GLN A 60 -6.05 1.60 16.22
C GLN A 60 -5.97 2.71 17.27
N TYR A 61 -4.78 2.89 17.83
CA TYR A 61 -4.46 3.90 18.82
C TYR A 61 -3.21 4.66 18.34
N SER A 62 -3.22 5.98 18.48
CA SER A 62 -2.05 6.81 18.21
C SER A 62 -1.84 7.87 19.27
N GLN A 63 -0.56 8.22 19.46
CA GLN A 63 -0.11 9.32 20.29
C GLN A 63 0.99 10.08 19.54
N GLU A 64 0.79 11.37 19.33
CA GLU A 64 1.83 12.29 18.88
C GLU A 64 2.14 13.29 19.99
N LEU A 65 3.43 13.58 20.18
CA LEU A 65 3.93 14.71 20.94
C LEU A 65 4.83 15.53 20.01
N ARG A 66 4.53 16.81 19.88
CA ARG A 66 5.23 17.71 18.95
C ARG A 66 5.53 19.03 19.60
N LEU A 67 6.78 19.46 19.55
CA LEU A 67 7.24 20.77 20.00
C LEU A 67 7.66 21.60 18.79
N ALA A 68 7.03 22.76 18.58
CA ALA A 68 7.32 23.65 17.45
C ALA A 68 7.71 25.04 17.95
N SER A 69 8.74 25.64 17.35
CA SER A 69 9.20 26.99 17.72
C SER A 69 8.15 28.06 17.42
N ASN A 70 7.96 29.03 18.33
CA ASN A 70 7.04 30.17 18.14
C ASN A 70 7.73 31.42 17.57
N GLY A 71 9.06 31.41 17.46
CA GLY A 71 9.85 32.59 17.09
C GLY A 71 9.76 32.97 15.61
N THR A 72 9.96 34.25 15.31
CA THR A 72 10.05 34.81 13.95
C THR A 72 11.48 34.92 13.42
N GLY A 73 12.45 34.37 14.16
CA GLY A 73 13.87 34.42 13.85
C GLY A 73 14.24 33.75 12.53
N PRO A 74 15.54 33.70 12.20
CA PRO A 74 16.02 33.02 11.00
C PRO A 74 15.87 31.50 11.05
N ILE A 75 15.61 30.92 12.22
CA ILE A 75 15.45 29.48 12.40
C ILE A 75 14.06 29.20 12.97
N SER A 76 13.31 28.35 12.28
CA SER A 76 12.13 27.68 12.82
C SER A 76 12.34 26.18 12.81
N TRP A 77 11.77 25.49 13.79
CA TRP A 77 11.98 24.06 13.93
C TRP A 77 10.77 23.38 14.56
N VAL A 78 10.67 22.08 14.32
CA VAL A 78 9.73 21.17 14.95
C VAL A 78 10.46 19.89 15.33
N ALA A 79 10.13 19.31 16.47
CA ALA A 79 10.62 18.00 16.90
C ALA A 79 9.48 17.24 17.57
N GLY A 80 9.48 15.91 17.49
CA GLY A 80 8.40 15.14 18.08
C GLY A 80 8.65 13.65 18.16
N LEU A 81 7.74 13.01 18.88
CA LEU A 81 7.64 11.57 19.06
C LEU A 81 6.26 11.13 18.59
N TYR A 82 6.20 9.94 18.01
CA TYR A 82 4.97 9.33 17.54
C TYR A 82 4.92 7.87 17.97
N GLY A 83 3.75 7.41 18.41
CA GLY A 83 3.45 6.02 18.71
C GLY A 83 2.14 5.62 18.06
N PHE A 84 2.09 4.41 17.51
CA PHE A 84 0.91 3.84 16.87
C PHE A 84 0.81 2.35 17.16
N ARG A 85 -0.39 1.88 17.44
CA ARG A 85 -0.70 0.47 17.62
C ARG A 85 -1.98 0.13 16.88
N GLN A 86 -1.96 -0.97 16.15
CA GLN A 86 -3.09 -1.49 15.39
C GLN A 86 -3.30 -2.97 15.72
N LYS A 87 -4.56 -3.38 15.79
CA LYS A 87 -4.97 -4.78 15.71
C LYS A 87 -6.08 -4.90 14.67
N LEU A 88 -5.93 -5.83 13.75
CA LEU A 88 -6.90 -6.19 12.72
C LEU A 88 -7.20 -7.68 12.83
N VAL A 89 -8.47 -8.03 13.03
CA VAL A 89 -8.92 -9.41 13.00
C VAL A 89 -9.90 -9.56 11.86
N GLY A 90 -9.69 -10.54 10.99
CA GLY A 90 -10.58 -10.82 9.87
C GLY A 90 -11.00 -12.28 9.83
N ARG A 91 -12.06 -12.58 9.08
CA ARG A 91 -12.57 -13.93 8.85
C ARG A 91 -12.78 -14.18 7.36
N PRO A 92 -11.77 -14.65 6.61
CA PRO A 92 -11.92 -14.87 5.17
C PRO A 92 -12.92 -16.00 4.89
N ILE A 93 -14.00 -15.67 4.19
CA ILE A 93 -15.07 -16.59 3.80
C ILE A 93 -15.22 -16.57 2.28
N SER A 94 -15.39 -17.75 1.69
CA SER A 94 -15.70 -17.91 0.27
C SER A 94 -16.59 -19.14 0.07
N ILE A 95 -17.61 -19.06 -0.77
CA ILE A 95 -18.48 -20.19 -1.13
C ILE A 95 -18.67 -20.22 -2.64
N TYR A 96 -18.37 -21.37 -3.25
CA TYR A 96 -18.57 -21.60 -4.68
C TYR A 96 -19.93 -22.22 -4.98
N GLY A 97 -20.44 -21.94 -6.17
CA GLY A 97 -21.72 -22.39 -6.67
C GLY A 97 -21.60 -23.44 -7.78
N PRO A 98 -22.73 -23.83 -8.37
CA PRO A 98 -22.80 -24.97 -9.29
C PRO A 98 -22.11 -24.74 -10.65
N ALA A 99 -21.79 -23.49 -11.01
CA ALA A 99 -21.04 -23.20 -12.25
C ALA A 99 -19.52 -23.22 -12.04
N ALA A 100 -19.05 -23.24 -10.78
CA ALA A 100 -17.64 -23.00 -10.46
C ALA A 100 -16.69 -24.06 -11.00
N ALA A 101 -17.08 -25.35 -10.98
CA ALA A 101 -16.17 -26.41 -11.42
C ALA A 101 -15.81 -26.28 -12.90
N ARG A 102 -16.79 -25.97 -13.76
CA ARG A 102 -16.53 -25.72 -15.18
C ARG A 102 -15.71 -24.46 -15.41
N TYR A 103 -15.98 -23.39 -14.63
CA TYR A 103 -15.32 -22.11 -14.81
C TYR A 103 -13.85 -22.12 -14.36
N LEU A 104 -13.57 -22.73 -13.20
CA LEU A 104 -12.26 -22.68 -12.57
C LEU A 104 -11.38 -23.88 -12.93
N ILE A 105 -11.96 -25.07 -13.12
CA ILE A 105 -11.21 -26.32 -13.37
C ILE A 105 -11.32 -26.73 -14.84
N GLY A 106 -12.53 -26.71 -15.39
CA GLY A 106 -12.82 -27.23 -16.73
C GLY A 106 -13.53 -28.60 -16.69
N THR A 107 -13.54 -29.31 -17.82
CA THR A 107 -14.27 -30.59 -17.97
C THR A 107 -13.46 -31.81 -17.55
N THR A 108 -12.13 -31.70 -17.49
CA THR A 108 -11.21 -32.75 -17.06
C THR A 108 -10.11 -32.17 -16.16
N THR A 109 -9.45 -33.01 -15.37
CA THR A 109 -8.34 -32.60 -14.51
C THR A 109 -7.24 -33.68 -14.41
N GLY A 110 -6.02 -33.23 -14.12
CA GLY A 110 -4.83 -34.07 -13.98
C GLY A 110 -4.36 -34.72 -15.28
N ALA A 111 -3.18 -35.34 -15.24
CA ALA A 111 -2.56 -35.96 -16.42
C ALA A 111 -3.40 -37.12 -17.03
N ALA A 112 -4.24 -37.76 -16.21
CA ALA A 112 -5.12 -38.84 -16.65
C ALA A 112 -6.45 -38.34 -17.25
N ASN A 113 -6.65 -37.03 -17.43
CA ASN A 113 -7.89 -36.44 -17.94
C ASN A 113 -9.14 -36.92 -17.20
N THR A 114 -9.08 -36.98 -15.86
CA THR A 114 -10.21 -37.43 -15.04
C THR A 114 -11.40 -36.50 -15.25
N PRO A 115 -12.59 -37.00 -15.65
CA PRO A 115 -13.77 -36.17 -15.83
C PRO A 115 -14.17 -35.44 -14.55
N VAL A 116 -14.41 -34.13 -14.65
CA VAL A 116 -14.81 -33.28 -13.52
C VAL A 116 -16.33 -33.16 -13.50
N PRO A 117 -17.02 -33.62 -12.43
CA PRO A 117 -18.44 -33.36 -12.25
C PRO A 117 -18.72 -31.86 -12.24
N SER A 118 -19.76 -31.40 -12.96
CA SER A 118 -20.05 -29.97 -13.06
C SER A 118 -20.37 -29.31 -11.72
N ASN A 119 -20.86 -30.08 -10.74
CA ASN A 119 -21.17 -29.62 -9.39
C ASN A 119 -20.03 -29.89 -8.39
N LEU A 120 -18.81 -30.26 -8.81
CA LEU A 120 -17.71 -30.62 -7.89
C LEU A 120 -17.41 -29.53 -6.83
N LEU A 121 -17.64 -28.26 -7.17
CA LEU A 121 -17.41 -27.11 -6.29
C LEU A 121 -18.70 -26.51 -5.72
N ASP A 122 -19.86 -27.11 -5.99
CA ASP A 122 -21.14 -26.58 -5.53
C ASP A 122 -21.27 -26.67 -4.00
N GLY A 123 -21.29 -25.51 -3.33
CA GLY A 123 -21.21 -25.39 -1.88
C GLY A 123 -19.81 -25.66 -1.30
N TYR A 124 -18.77 -25.82 -2.13
CA TYR A 124 -17.39 -25.90 -1.65
C TYR A 124 -16.91 -24.51 -1.25
N GLY A 125 -16.37 -24.39 -0.04
CA GLY A 125 -16.04 -23.09 0.52
C GLY A 125 -14.87 -23.11 1.49
N GLN A 126 -14.48 -21.91 1.88
CA GLN A 126 -13.42 -21.62 2.84
C GLN A 126 -13.99 -20.78 3.99
N ASP A 127 -13.49 -21.03 5.18
CA ASP A 127 -13.67 -20.19 6.37
C ASP A 127 -12.34 -20.15 7.14
N GLY A 128 -12.05 -19.05 7.81
CA GLY A 128 -10.75 -18.88 8.45
C GLY A 128 -10.67 -17.68 9.37
N ARG A 129 -9.45 -17.36 9.79
CA ARG A 129 -9.16 -16.23 10.66
C ARG A 129 -7.83 -15.60 10.27
N THR A 130 -7.81 -14.27 10.28
CA THR A 130 -6.61 -13.44 10.25
C THR A 130 -6.50 -12.66 11.57
N ASP A 131 -5.32 -12.60 12.18
CA ASP A 131 -5.00 -11.71 13.31
C ASP A 131 -3.70 -11.01 12.94
N PHE A 132 -3.78 -9.71 12.68
CA PHE A 132 -2.65 -8.87 12.32
C PHE A 132 -2.47 -7.79 13.39
N ARG A 133 -1.24 -7.58 13.82
CA ARG A 133 -0.88 -6.57 14.82
C ARG A 133 0.27 -5.75 14.27
N SER A 134 0.19 -4.43 14.42
CA SER A 134 1.27 -3.53 14.06
C SER A 134 1.53 -2.56 15.20
N LEU A 135 2.80 -2.34 15.47
CA LEU A 135 3.30 -1.44 16.49
C LEU A 135 4.38 -0.58 15.85
N SER A 136 4.24 0.74 15.94
CA SER A 136 5.13 1.69 15.29
C SER A 136 5.47 2.82 16.23
N TYR A 137 6.76 3.17 16.29
CA TYR A 137 7.25 4.29 17.07
C TYR A 137 8.22 5.11 16.22
N ALA A 138 8.19 6.42 16.38
CA ALA A 138 9.10 7.29 15.67
C ALA A 138 9.56 8.48 16.49
N ALA A 139 10.77 8.93 16.18
CA ALA A 139 11.29 10.22 16.57
C ALA A 139 11.59 11.04 15.30
N PHE A 140 11.22 12.31 15.31
CA PHE A 140 11.38 13.17 14.14
C PHE A 140 11.75 14.59 14.52
N GLY A 141 12.35 15.29 13.57
CA GLY A 141 12.59 16.72 13.68
C GLY A 141 12.89 17.34 12.33
N GLU A 142 12.62 18.63 12.23
CA GLU A 142 12.87 19.43 11.05
C GLU A 142 13.27 20.85 11.43
N VAL A 143 14.23 21.39 10.70
CA VAL A 143 14.74 22.75 10.85
C VAL A 143 14.61 23.46 9.50
N ASN A 144 14.02 24.64 9.54
CA ASN A 144 14.02 25.60 8.44
C ASN A 144 14.91 26.77 8.84
N TRP A 145 15.96 27.01 8.06
CA TRP A 145 16.95 28.04 8.32
C TRP A 145 17.02 29.02 7.15
N ARG A 146 16.60 30.26 7.40
CA ARG A 146 16.83 31.42 6.55
C ARG A 146 18.29 31.85 6.70
N ILE A 147 19.16 31.29 5.84
CA ILE A 147 20.61 31.54 5.84
C ILE A 147 20.88 33.02 5.57
N VAL A 148 20.19 33.56 4.56
CA VAL A 148 20.12 34.98 4.21
C VAL A 148 18.67 35.30 3.79
N PRO A 149 18.24 36.57 3.67
CA PRO A 149 16.85 36.91 3.37
C PRO A 149 16.25 36.20 2.15
N THR A 150 17.08 35.86 1.16
CA THR A 150 16.67 35.21 -0.09
C THR A 150 16.93 33.70 -0.14
N VAL A 151 17.61 33.10 0.84
CA VAL A 151 17.96 31.67 0.80
C VAL A 151 17.51 30.96 2.06
N THR A 152 16.68 29.94 1.88
CA THR A 152 16.20 29.08 2.97
C THR A 152 16.65 27.65 2.73
N ALA A 153 17.31 27.06 3.73
CA ALA A 153 17.61 25.64 3.76
C ALA A 153 16.65 24.92 4.72
N THR A 154 16.19 23.75 4.34
CA THR A 154 15.35 22.87 5.17
C THR A 154 16.01 21.53 5.30
N VAL A 155 16.10 21.00 6.53
CA VAL A 155 16.57 19.65 6.80
C VAL A 155 15.62 18.99 7.78
N GLY A 156 15.09 17.83 7.42
CA GLY A 156 14.20 17.03 8.25
C GLY A 156 14.62 15.57 8.28
N LEU A 157 14.51 14.94 9.45
CA LEU A 157 14.80 13.53 9.66
C LEU A 157 13.69 12.90 10.51
N ARG A 158 13.37 11.64 10.21
CA ARG A 158 12.46 10.80 11.00
C ARG A 158 12.96 9.37 10.99
N TYR A 159 13.25 8.84 12.17
CA TYR A 159 13.48 7.41 12.37
C TYR A 159 12.21 6.75 12.87
N THR A 160 11.77 5.69 12.20
CA THR A 160 10.59 4.90 12.56
C THR A 160 11.00 3.44 12.75
N GLN A 161 10.64 2.86 13.89
CA GLN A 161 10.73 1.42 14.15
C GLN A 161 9.34 0.84 14.06
N GLU A 162 9.20 -0.30 13.37
CA GLU A 162 7.94 -1.02 13.25
C GLU A 162 8.12 -2.50 13.54
N ASP A 163 7.15 -3.06 14.26
CA ASP A 163 6.98 -4.49 14.50
C ASP A 163 5.59 -4.91 14.00
N LYS A 164 5.55 -6.03 13.30
CA LYS A 164 4.33 -6.62 12.73
C LYS A 164 4.28 -8.11 13.03
N ASP A 165 3.13 -8.55 13.54
CA ASP A 165 2.83 -9.96 13.75
C ASP A 165 1.57 -10.33 12.97
N GLY A 166 1.61 -11.47 12.30
CA GLY A 166 0.49 -11.98 11.51
C GLY A 166 0.25 -13.45 11.76
N TYR A 167 -1.01 -13.81 12.03
CA TYR A 167 -1.51 -15.17 12.07
C TYR A 167 -2.60 -15.34 11.02
N TYR A 168 -2.46 -16.34 10.16
CA TYR A 168 -3.44 -16.68 9.14
C TYR A 168 -3.79 -18.15 9.25
N THR A 169 -5.08 -18.47 9.31
CA THR A 169 -5.57 -19.85 9.22
C THR A 169 -6.83 -19.94 8.39
N THR A 170 -6.94 -20.95 7.55
CA THR A 170 -8.13 -21.26 6.77
C THR A 170 -8.37 -22.75 6.73
N THR A 171 -9.65 -23.09 6.71
CA THR A 171 -10.16 -24.44 6.50
C THR A 171 -11.05 -24.44 5.27
N VAL A 172 -11.18 -25.59 4.62
CA VAL A 172 -12.06 -25.77 3.45
C VAL A 172 -13.04 -26.88 3.73
N SER A 173 -14.29 -26.71 3.30
CA SER A 173 -15.37 -27.66 3.55
C SER A 173 -16.46 -27.58 2.48
N GLY A 174 -17.42 -28.50 2.52
CA GLY A 174 -18.51 -28.57 1.54
C GLY A 174 -18.13 -29.22 0.22
N GLY A 175 -18.97 -29.02 -0.80
CA GLY A 175 -18.90 -29.71 -2.08
C GLY A 175 -19.37 -31.18 -2.01
N PRO A 176 -19.66 -31.81 -3.17
CA PRO A 176 -19.95 -33.24 -3.23
C PRO A 176 -18.80 -34.09 -2.68
N VAL A 177 -19.15 -35.17 -1.96
CA VAL A 177 -18.18 -36.15 -1.47
C VAL A 177 -17.58 -36.90 -2.66
N THR A 178 -16.25 -37.01 -2.68
CA THR A 178 -15.52 -37.80 -3.68
C THR A 178 -14.31 -38.47 -3.04
N THR A 179 -14.02 -39.69 -3.47
CA THR A 179 -12.83 -40.45 -3.07
C THR A 179 -11.74 -40.43 -4.14
N SER A 180 -12.00 -39.80 -5.30
CA SER A 180 -11.01 -39.68 -6.38
C SER A 180 -9.94 -38.68 -5.98
N THR A 181 -8.69 -39.13 -5.88
CA THR A 181 -7.52 -38.29 -5.60
C THR A 181 -7.40 -37.13 -6.58
N ALA A 182 -7.68 -37.36 -7.87
CA ALA A 182 -7.61 -36.31 -8.89
C ALA A 182 -8.66 -35.20 -8.63
N LEU A 183 -9.89 -35.58 -8.25
CA LEU A 183 -10.95 -34.61 -7.94
C LEU A 183 -10.70 -33.90 -6.60
N ILE A 184 -10.11 -34.58 -5.62
CA ILE A 184 -9.67 -33.96 -4.36
C ILE A 184 -8.61 -32.89 -4.65
N ASN A 185 -7.58 -33.22 -5.44
CA ASN A 185 -6.52 -32.30 -5.80
C ASN A 185 -7.06 -31.11 -6.62
N ALA A 186 -8.01 -31.34 -7.52
CA ALA A 186 -8.64 -30.26 -8.28
C ALA A 186 -9.39 -29.26 -7.38
N ARG A 187 -10.10 -29.73 -6.35
CA ARG A 187 -10.73 -28.84 -5.35
C ARG A 187 -9.70 -28.06 -4.55
N LEU A 188 -8.63 -28.73 -4.10
CA LEU A 188 -7.53 -28.12 -3.36
C LEU A 188 -6.72 -27.11 -4.20
N GLY A 189 -6.78 -27.21 -5.53
CA GLY A 189 -6.26 -26.21 -6.45
C GLY A 189 -7.06 -24.91 -6.47
N VAL A 190 -8.34 -24.94 -6.09
CA VAL A 190 -9.22 -23.76 -5.99
C VAL A 190 -9.14 -23.13 -4.61
N LEU A 191 -9.54 -23.86 -3.56
CA LEU A 191 -9.41 -23.44 -2.16
C LEU A 191 -8.59 -24.45 -1.40
N ARG A 192 -7.70 -23.96 -0.55
CA ARG A 192 -6.72 -24.79 0.13
C ARG A 192 -6.68 -24.39 1.60
N PRO A 193 -6.71 -25.35 2.53
CA PRO A 193 -6.49 -25.03 3.93
C PRO A 193 -5.04 -24.60 4.11
N GLN A 194 -4.81 -23.53 4.85
CA GLN A 194 -3.47 -23.03 5.16
C GLN A 194 -3.43 -22.58 6.61
N SER A 195 -2.27 -22.69 7.24
CA SER A 195 -2.01 -22.11 8.54
C SER A 195 -0.56 -21.65 8.60
N TYR A 196 -0.33 -20.39 8.93
CA TYR A 196 1.02 -19.86 9.10
C TYR A 196 1.03 -18.65 10.03
N GLU A 197 2.21 -18.41 10.59
CA GLU A 197 2.56 -17.23 11.37
C GLU A 197 3.74 -16.55 10.69
N ALA A 198 3.77 -15.23 10.78
CA ALA A 198 4.86 -14.42 10.29
C ALA A 198 5.09 -13.23 11.23
N HIS A 199 6.35 -12.83 11.31
CA HIS A 199 6.80 -11.68 12.07
C HIS A 199 7.75 -10.86 11.20
N ASP A 200 7.61 -9.53 11.25
CA ASP A 200 8.48 -8.58 10.57
C ASP A 200 8.83 -7.43 11.53
N SER A 201 10.10 -7.05 11.55
CA SER A 201 10.62 -5.94 12.37
C SER A 201 11.66 -5.17 11.57
N ASP A 202 11.42 -3.88 11.33
CA ASP A 202 12.33 -3.01 10.56
C ASP A 202 12.43 -1.61 11.15
N GLY A 203 13.65 -1.07 11.09
CA GLY A 203 13.95 0.30 11.41
C GLY A 203 14.26 1.10 10.14
N SER A 204 13.57 2.21 9.95
CA SER A 204 13.67 3.02 8.74
C SER A 204 13.91 4.49 9.02
N LEU A 205 15.02 5.02 8.47
CA LEU A 205 15.35 6.43 8.46
C LEU A 205 14.82 7.08 7.17
N SER A 206 13.92 8.03 7.35
CA SER A 206 13.40 8.92 6.31
C SER A 206 13.87 10.35 6.57
N GLY A 207 13.85 11.17 5.54
CA GLY A 207 14.25 12.57 5.68
C GLY A 207 14.17 13.34 4.38
N ARG A 208 14.38 14.65 4.49
CA ARG A 208 14.44 15.55 3.35
C ARG A 208 15.46 16.66 3.56
N GLY A 209 16.06 17.10 2.47
CA GLY A 209 16.88 18.29 2.37
C GLY A 209 16.34 19.16 1.24
N ASN A 210 16.24 20.47 1.45
CA ASN A 210 15.82 21.41 0.44
C ASN A 210 16.60 22.72 0.56
N ILE A 211 16.98 23.31 -0.57
CA ILE A 211 17.49 24.68 -0.64
C ILE A 211 16.59 25.44 -1.59
N ALA A 212 15.96 26.50 -1.09
CA ALA A 212 15.15 27.42 -1.88
C ALA A 212 15.83 28.78 -1.95
N TRP A 213 15.95 29.32 -3.16
CA TRP A 213 16.52 30.63 -3.45
C TRP A 213 15.47 31.52 -4.11
N GLN A 214 15.10 32.59 -3.42
CA GLN A 214 14.31 33.69 -3.92
C GLN A 214 15.23 34.60 -4.77
N ALA A 215 15.31 34.30 -6.07
CA ALA A 215 16.18 35.04 -7.00
C ALA A 215 15.70 36.49 -7.23
N THR A 216 14.38 36.70 -7.24
CA THR A 216 13.71 38.00 -7.28
C THR A 216 12.44 37.94 -6.43
N ASP A 217 11.72 39.03 -6.20
CA ASP A 217 10.42 39.00 -5.50
C ASP A 217 9.36 38.11 -6.18
N ASN A 218 9.59 37.74 -7.43
CA ASN A 218 8.66 37.04 -8.30
C ASN A 218 9.17 35.68 -8.81
N THR A 219 10.42 35.32 -8.50
CA THR A 219 11.06 34.08 -8.98
C THR A 219 11.75 33.38 -7.84
N MET A 220 11.40 32.10 -7.66
CA MET A 220 12.05 31.19 -6.72
C MET A 220 12.55 29.97 -7.47
N ALA A 221 13.77 29.54 -7.19
CA ALA A 221 14.32 28.27 -7.64
C ALA A 221 14.64 27.40 -6.43
N TYR A 222 14.50 26.09 -6.56
CA TYR A 222 14.86 25.17 -5.48
C TYR A 222 15.45 23.88 -6.01
N ALA A 223 16.19 23.23 -5.13
CA ALA A 223 16.63 21.86 -5.30
C ALA A 223 16.35 21.10 -4.01
N SER A 224 15.84 19.87 -4.13
CA SER A 224 15.50 19.03 -3.01
C SER A 224 15.94 17.58 -3.20
N TYR A 225 16.16 16.93 -2.07
CA TYR A 225 16.37 15.49 -1.95
C TYR A 225 15.44 14.98 -0.87
N ALA A 226 14.73 13.90 -1.14
CA ALA A 226 13.89 13.23 -0.18
C ALA A 226 14.17 11.74 -0.18
N ARG A 227 14.12 11.15 1.02
CA ARG A 227 14.17 9.70 1.22
C ARG A 227 12.96 9.28 2.05
N GLY A 228 12.15 8.41 1.49
CA GLY A 228 10.99 7.83 2.13
C GLY A 228 11.06 6.31 2.16
N PHE A 229 10.06 5.71 2.79
CA PHE A 229 9.86 4.28 2.77
C PHE A 229 8.37 3.95 2.89
N LYS A 230 7.99 2.81 2.36
CA LYS A 230 6.73 2.14 2.64
C LYS A 230 7.06 0.90 3.45
N SER A 231 6.39 0.74 4.58
CA SER A 231 6.70 -0.32 5.52
C SER A 231 6.60 -1.73 4.92
N GLY A 232 7.33 -2.67 5.51
CA GLY A 232 7.15 -4.09 5.25
C GLY A 232 5.74 -4.55 5.59
N GLY A 233 5.37 -5.71 5.04
CA GLY A 233 4.02 -6.25 5.15
C GLY A 233 4.01 -7.74 5.35
N ILE A 234 2.88 -8.25 5.83
CA ILE A 234 2.62 -9.69 5.91
C ILE A 234 1.49 -10.00 4.94
N ASN A 235 1.69 -11.00 4.08
CA ASN A 235 0.64 -11.50 3.19
C ASN A 235 -0.41 -12.23 4.05
N MET A 236 -1.60 -11.63 4.20
CA MET A 236 -2.71 -12.14 5.04
C MET A 236 -3.88 -12.69 4.21
N SER A 237 -3.62 -13.17 3.00
CA SER A 237 -4.64 -13.70 2.07
C SER A 237 -4.26 -15.07 1.49
N GLY A 238 -3.44 -15.82 2.22
CA GLY A 238 -2.86 -17.08 1.79
C GLY A 238 -1.57 -16.91 0.98
N LEU A 239 -0.75 -17.95 0.96
CA LEU A 239 0.56 -17.97 0.30
C LEU A 239 0.57 -18.91 -0.91
N PRO A 240 1.49 -18.72 -1.87
CA PRO A 240 1.90 -19.75 -2.82
C PRO A 240 2.23 -21.07 -2.11
N LEU A 241 2.11 -22.19 -2.84
CA LEU A 241 2.44 -23.51 -2.31
C LEU A 241 3.67 -24.12 -3.00
N ASP A 242 4.41 -24.93 -2.26
CA ASP A 242 5.46 -25.77 -2.83
C ASP A 242 4.88 -27.02 -3.54
N ASN A 243 5.75 -27.82 -4.16
CA ASN A 243 5.37 -29.07 -4.83
C ASN A 243 4.77 -30.13 -3.89
N SER A 244 4.90 -29.95 -2.57
CA SER A 244 4.29 -30.79 -1.54
C SER A 244 2.98 -30.19 -0.99
N ASN A 245 2.43 -29.17 -1.65
CA ASN A 245 1.20 -28.47 -1.28
C ASN A 245 1.26 -27.78 0.08
N ARG A 246 2.45 -27.31 0.49
CA ARG A 246 2.67 -26.58 1.76
C ARG A 246 2.92 -25.09 1.51
N PRO A 247 2.47 -24.17 2.39
CA PRO A 247 2.71 -22.74 2.24
C PRO A 247 4.21 -22.40 2.10
N VAL A 248 4.57 -21.62 1.08
CA VAL A 248 5.94 -21.12 0.90
C VAL A 248 6.15 -19.96 1.87
N LEU A 249 6.56 -20.28 3.10
CA LEU A 249 6.70 -19.30 4.19
C LEU A 249 7.67 -18.14 3.88
N ALA A 250 8.62 -18.34 2.95
CA ALA A 250 9.50 -17.27 2.48
C ALA A 250 8.77 -16.12 1.77
N THR A 251 7.51 -16.32 1.37
CA THR A 251 6.64 -15.29 0.76
C THR A 251 5.68 -14.65 1.77
N ALA A 252 5.72 -15.07 3.05
CA ALA A 252 4.81 -14.56 4.06
C ALA A 252 5.11 -13.09 4.42
N VAL A 253 6.38 -12.71 4.41
CA VAL A 253 6.86 -11.36 4.70
C VAL A 253 7.32 -10.66 3.43
N VAL A 254 6.93 -9.41 3.28
CA VAL A 254 7.34 -8.50 2.21
C VAL A 254 8.22 -7.43 2.82
N ARG A 255 9.40 -7.20 2.23
CA ARG A 255 10.37 -6.24 2.74
C ARG A 255 9.86 -4.80 2.56
N PRO A 256 10.30 -3.85 3.41
CA PRO A 256 10.04 -2.44 3.21
C PRO A 256 10.55 -1.95 1.85
N GLU A 257 9.73 -1.14 1.19
CA GLU A 257 10.11 -0.42 -0.04
C GLU A 257 10.75 0.91 0.34
N ARG A 258 11.83 1.31 -0.34
CA ARG A 258 12.55 2.56 -0.05
C ARG A 258 12.61 3.41 -1.30
N ASN A 259 12.28 4.69 -1.19
CA ASN A 259 12.38 5.64 -2.29
C ASN A 259 13.38 6.76 -2.00
N GLU A 260 14.05 7.21 -3.05
CA GLU A 260 14.96 8.35 -3.07
C GLU A 260 14.58 9.23 -4.26
N THR A 261 14.23 10.48 -3.98
CA THR A 261 13.79 11.45 -4.99
C THR A 261 14.71 12.66 -4.98
N TYR A 262 15.12 13.06 -6.17
CA TYR A 262 15.82 14.30 -6.45
C TYR A 262 14.89 15.17 -7.28
N GLU A 263 14.75 16.44 -6.89
CA GLU A 263 13.88 17.37 -7.58
C GLU A 263 14.55 18.73 -7.70
N ILE A 264 14.41 19.35 -8.87
CA ILE A 264 14.81 20.74 -9.11
C ILE A 264 13.65 21.46 -9.77
N GLY A 265 13.37 22.68 -9.32
CA GLY A 265 12.20 23.40 -9.77
C GLY A 265 12.36 24.90 -9.76
N ILE A 266 11.51 25.56 -10.54
CA ILE A 266 11.40 27.01 -10.59
C ILE A 266 9.93 27.41 -10.53
N LYS A 267 9.63 28.42 -9.70
CA LYS A 267 8.30 28.98 -9.51
C LYS A 267 8.33 30.47 -9.78
N ASN A 268 7.48 30.92 -10.69
CA ASN A 268 7.51 32.29 -11.20
C ASN A 268 6.13 32.92 -11.21
N THR A 269 6.08 34.21 -10.87
CA THR A 269 4.91 35.08 -11.01
C THR A 269 5.28 36.31 -11.82
N LEU A 270 4.96 36.31 -13.10
CA LEU A 270 5.40 37.31 -14.09
C LEU A 270 4.25 38.24 -14.49
N PHE A 271 4.62 39.37 -15.10
CA PHE A 271 3.68 40.34 -15.71
C PHE A 271 2.57 40.82 -14.74
N ASP A 272 2.95 41.34 -13.57
CA ASP A 272 2.00 41.80 -12.53
C ASP A 272 0.99 40.72 -12.12
N ARG A 273 1.49 39.49 -11.91
CA ARG A 273 0.71 38.30 -11.55
C ARG A 273 -0.26 37.83 -12.63
N ARG A 274 -0.11 38.29 -13.88
CA ARG A 274 -0.89 37.79 -15.01
C ARG A 274 -0.39 36.45 -15.53
N LEU A 275 0.82 36.03 -15.20
CA LEU A 275 1.34 34.71 -15.55
C LEU A 275 1.98 34.07 -14.33
N ILE A 276 1.48 32.92 -13.91
CA ILE A 276 2.13 32.04 -12.96
C ILE A 276 2.66 30.84 -13.75
N PHE A 277 3.96 30.59 -13.65
CA PHE A 277 4.63 29.49 -14.35
C PHE A 277 5.51 28.74 -13.36
N ASN A 278 5.19 27.45 -13.18
CA ASN A 278 5.99 26.52 -12.40
C ASN A 278 6.49 25.41 -13.32
N LEU A 279 7.72 25.01 -13.13
CA LEU A 279 8.34 23.92 -13.86
C LEU A 279 9.24 23.16 -12.89
N ASP A 280 9.04 21.85 -12.86
CA ASP A 280 9.73 20.94 -11.95
C ASP A 280 10.25 19.74 -12.76
N GLY A 281 11.46 19.30 -12.42
CA GLY A 281 12.09 18.11 -12.97
C GLY A 281 12.49 17.18 -11.84
N PHE A 282 12.18 15.90 -11.98
CA PHE A 282 12.37 14.93 -10.91
C PHE A 282 12.98 13.61 -11.40
N TYR A 283 13.69 12.95 -10.48
CA TYR A 283 14.19 11.59 -10.64
C TYR A 283 13.99 10.84 -9.32
N THR A 284 13.23 9.76 -9.38
CA THR A 284 12.93 8.89 -8.25
C THR A 284 13.45 7.49 -8.52
N LYS A 285 14.18 6.95 -7.55
CA LYS A 285 14.59 5.55 -7.50
C LYS A 285 13.85 4.85 -6.36
N VAL A 286 13.24 3.72 -6.66
CA VAL A 286 12.53 2.88 -5.69
C VAL A 286 13.19 1.51 -5.64
N ARG A 287 13.63 1.10 -4.45
CA ARG A 287 14.21 -0.22 -4.20
C ARG A 287 13.24 -1.09 -3.42
N ASP A 288 13.28 -2.39 -3.70
CA ASP A 288 12.36 -3.37 -3.11
C ASP A 288 10.88 -2.98 -3.32
N PHE A 289 10.55 -2.48 -4.52
CA PHE A 289 9.21 -2.02 -4.89
C PHE A 289 8.15 -3.10 -4.65
N GLN A 290 7.13 -2.80 -3.83
CA GLN A 290 6.11 -3.76 -3.45
C GLN A 290 5.03 -3.86 -4.51
N ALA A 291 4.98 -4.98 -5.23
CA ALA A 291 4.01 -5.25 -6.28
C ALA A 291 3.29 -6.59 -6.06
N THR A 292 2.04 -6.69 -6.52
CA THR A 292 1.32 -7.96 -6.53
C THR A 292 1.84 -8.80 -7.69
N VAL A 293 2.39 -9.97 -7.38
CA VAL A 293 2.82 -10.96 -8.36
C VAL A 293 1.88 -12.15 -8.32
N VAL A 294 1.72 -12.81 -9.47
CA VAL A 294 0.85 -13.97 -9.60
C VAL A 294 1.70 -15.23 -9.56
N GLU A 295 1.32 -16.21 -8.72
CA GLU A 295 1.90 -17.55 -8.71
C GLU A 295 1.77 -18.19 -10.10
N ASN A 296 2.90 -18.39 -10.78
CA ASN A 296 2.98 -19.13 -12.04
C ASN A 296 3.50 -20.55 -11.77
N SER A 297 2.69 -21.35 -11.06
CA SER A 297 3.02 -22.76 -10.86
C SER A 297 2.51 -23.59 -12.03
N LEU A 298 3.43 -24.05 -12.89
CA LEU A 298 3.13 -24.95 -14.01
C LEU A 298 2.54 -26.31 -13.58
N THR A 299 2.53 -26.62 -12.28
CA THR A 299 1.97 -27.86 -11.72
C THR A 299 0.55 -27.69 -11.16
N GLN A 300 0.05 -26.45 -11.01
CA GLN A 300 -1.28 -26.16 -10.48
C GLN A 300 -2.16 -25.55 -11.57
N THR A 301 -3.05 -26.37 -12.12
CA THR A 301 -3.74 -26.14 -13.39
C THR A 301 -4.98 -25.23 -13.31
N VAL A 302 -5.29 -24.64 -12.15
CA VAL A 302 -6.69 -24.29 -11.83
C VAL A 302 -6.90 -22.86 -11.31
N GLN A 303 -6.05 -22.29 -10.45
CA GLN A 303 -6.23 -20.91 -9.99
C GLN A 303 -4.90 -20.20 -9.72
N LEU A 304 -4.72 -19.07 -10.40
CA LEU A 304 -3.63 -18.13 -10.21
C LEU A 304 -3.83 -17.32 -8.91
N ARG A 305 -2.88 -17.38 -7.98
CA ARG A 305 -2.92 -16.62 -6.71
C ARG A 305 -2.01 -15.40 -6.78
N GLY A 306 -2.57 -14.22 -6.55
CA GLY A 306 -1.80 -13.01 -6.30
C GLY A 306 -1.23 -12.98 -4.89
N TYR A 307 0.03 -12.59 -4.74
CA TYR A 307 0.66 -12.29 -3.45
C TYR A 307 1.58 -11.08 -3.59
N LEU A 308 1.76 -10.32 -2.51
CA LEU A 308 2.64 -9.16 -2.53
C LEU A 308 4.11 -9.63 -2.46
N SER A 309 4.98 -9.05 -3.28
CA SER A 309 6.41 -9.34 -3.36
C SER A 309 7.21 -8.08 -3.68
N ASN A 310 8.54 -8.16 -3.57
CA ASN A 310 9.45 -7.05 -3.85
C ASN A 310 10.11 -7.20 -5.23
N ILE A 311 9.92 -6.21 -6.10
CA ILE A 311 10.67 -6.03 -7.34
C ILE A 311 11.96 -5.25 -7.01
N PRO A 312 13.15 -5.69 -7.47
CA PRO A 312 14.41 -5.12 -7.01
C PRO A 312 14.55 -3.60 -7.17
N GLU A 313 14.27 -3.07 -8.37
CA GLU A 313 14.38 -1.62 -8.61
C GLU A 313 13.38 -1.14 -9.67
N VAL A 314 12.77 0.02 -9.38
CA VAL A 314 11.96 0.83 -10.30
C VAL A 314 12.53 2.23 -10.32
N THR A 315 12.61 2.84 -11.49
CA THR A 315 12.98 4.25 -11.64
C THR A 315 11.87 5.02 -12.34
N VAL A 316 11.59 6.24 -11.86
CA VAL A 316 10.65 7.16 -12.50
C VAL A 316 11.31 8.51 -12.63
N LYS A 317 11.30 9.10 -13.82
CA LYS A 317 11.84 10.43 -14.07
C LYS A 317 10.89 11.22 -14.96
N GLY A 318 10.87 12.53 -14.80
CA GLY A 318 9.89 13.32 -15.52
C GLY A 318 10.06 14.81 -15.37
N ILE A 319 9.15 15.51 -16.03
CA ILE A 319 8.97 16.95 -15.93
C ILE A 319 7.49 17.26 -15.75
N GLU A 320 7.20 18.24 -14.91
CA GLU A 320 5.86 18.77 -14.67
C GLU A 320 5.89 20.28 -14.82
N ALA A 321 4.85 20.83 -15.45
CA ALA A 321 4.69 22.26 -15.63
C ALA A 321 3.26 22.69 -15.38
N ASP A 322 3.09 23.76 -14.60
CA ASP A 322 1.80 24.37 -14.30
C ASP A 322 1.81 25.83 -14.73
N ILE A 323 0.82 26.20 -15.53
CA ILE A 323 0.70 27.54 -16.12
C ILE A 323 -0.68 28.09 -15.81
N THR A 324 -0.74 29.24 -15.15
CA THR A 324 -1.97 30.04 -15.03
C THR A 324 -1.75 31.38 -15.68
N ALA A 325 -2.55 31.74 -16.67
CA ALA A 325 -2.38 32.98 -17.43
C ALA A 325 -3.68 33.77 -17.54
N ILE A 326 -3.63 35.08 -17.27
CA ILE A 326 -4.70 36.04 -17.55
C ILE A 326 -4.42 36.64 -18.94
N ILE A 327 -5.02 36.03 -19.96
CA ILE A 327 -4.77 36.38 -21.37
C ILE A 327 -5.35 37.77 -21.66
N LEU A 328 -6.62 38.00 -21.26
CA LEU A 328 -7.37 39.25 -21.44
C LEU A 328 -8.28 39.47 -20.22
N PRO A 329 -8.78 40.69 -19.96
CA PRO A 329 -9.83 40.91 -18.96
C PRO A 329 -11.02 39.97 -19.20
N GLY A 330 -11.38 39.18 -18.18
CA GLY A 330 -12.46 38.19 -18.26
C GLY A 330 -12.08 36.83 -18.84
N LEU A 331 -10.84 36.64 -19.33
CA LEU A 331 -10.35 35.36 -19.83
C LEU A 331 -9.03 34.95 -19.16
N SER A 332 -9.11 33.90 -18.33
CA SER A 332 -7.95 33.23 -17.74
C SER A 332 -7.89 31.77 -18.16
N THR A 333 -6.70 31.25 -18.38
CA THR A 333 -6.44 29.83 -18.64
C THR A 333 -5.62 29.22 -17.52
N ARG A 334 -5.86 27.94 -17.26
CA ARG A 334 -5.00 27.09 -16.44
C ARG A 334 -4.68 25.84 -17.26
N THR A 335 -3.39 25.58 -17.42
CA THR A 335 -2.87 24.47 -18.21
C THR A 335 -1.82 23.75 -17.39
N SER A 336 -1.91 22.43 -17.33
CA SER A 336 -0.94 21.56 -16.67
C SER A 336 -0.40 20.56 -17.68
N PHE A 337 0.91 20.33 -17.65
CA PHE A 337 1.61 19.34 -18.47
C PHE A 337 2.46 18.45 -17.57
N ALA A 338 2.41 17.14 -17.80
CA ALA A 338 3.23 16.18 -17.10
C ALA A 338 3.74 15.14 -18.10
N TYR A 339 5.04 14.83 -18.01
CA TYR A 339 5.66 13.71 -18.69
C TYR A 339 6.44 12.88 -17.67
N SER A 340 6.15 11.59 -17.61
CA SER A 340 6.81 10.65 -16.70
C SER A 340 7.20 9.38 -17.45
N ASP A 341 8.46 9.00 -17.30
CA ASP A 341 9.06 7.78 -17.84
C ASP A 341 9.40 6.86 -16.66
N GLY A 342 8.66 5.76 -16.54
CA GLY A 342 8.78 4.78 -15.46
C GLY A 342 9.21 3.42 -15.99
N GLU A 343 10.24 2.83 -15.39
CA GLU A 343 10.83 1.55 -15.83
C GLU A 343 11.14 0.63 -14.64
N TYR A 344 10.91 -0.67 -14.82
CA TYR A 344 11.51 -1.71 -13.97
C TYR A 344 13.00 -1.87 -14.31
N SER A 345 13.86 -1.03 -13.74
CA SER A 345 15.28 -0.99 -14.07
C SER A 345 16.05 -2.27 -13.70
N ASN A 346 15.51 -3.11 -12.81
CA ASN A 346 16.06 -4.42 -12.47
C ASN A 346 14.95 -5.42 -12.10
N TYR A 347 14.62 -6.35 -13.00
CA TYR A 347 13.65 -7.43 -12.73
C TYR A 347 13.94 -8.73 -13.54
N PRO A 348 15.07 -9.42 -13.28
CA PRO A 348 15.53 -10.54 -14.11
C PRO A 348 14.64 -11.78 -14.07
N ALA A 349 13.83 -11.95 -13.02
CA ALA A 349 12.85 -13.02 -12.87
C ALA A 349 11.41 -12.51 -13.09
N GLY A 350 11.24 -11.38 -13.79
CA GLY A 350 9.92 -10.84 -14.08
C GLY A 350 9.12 -11.77 -14.99
N PRO A 351 7.84 -12.07 -14.66
CA PRO A 351 6.98 -12.78 -15.59
C PRO A 351 6.75 -11.91 -16.84
N CYS A 352 6.45 -12.54 -17.98
CA CYS A 352 6.02 -11.78 -19.15
C CYS A 352 4.80 -10.92 -18.78
N PRO A 353 4.75 -9.64 -19.22
CA PRO A 353 3.58 -8.81 -18.98
C PRO A 353 2.34 -9.49 -19.57
N LEU A 354 1.24 -9.47 -18.81
CA LEU A 354 -0.05 -10.00 -19.27
C LEU A 354 -0.66 -9.14 -20.39
N GLU A 355 -0.12 -7.93 -20.57
CA GLU A 355 -0.51 -6.95 -21.58
C GLU A 355 0.38 -7.13 -22.83
N VAL A 356 -0.10 -7.91 -23.79
CA VAL A 356 0.35 -7.87 -25.19
C VAL A 356 -0.85 -7.80 -26.11
#